data_AF-A0A535B5F1-F1
#
_entry.id   AF-A0A535B5F1-F1
#
_cell.length_a   1.000
_cell.length_b   1.000
_cell.length_c   1.000
_cell.angle_alpha   90.00
_cell.angle_beta   90.00
_cell.angle_gamma   90.00
#
_symmetry.space_group_name_H-M   'P 1'
#
loop_
_entity.id
_entity.type
_entity.pdbx_description
1 polymer ?
#
loop_
_entity_poly.entity_id
_entity_poly.type
_entity_poly.pdbx_seq_one_letter_code
_entity_poly.pdbx_strand_id
1 'polypeptide(L)'
;MSGREKSRAGADGRRLRSSRRQIAEPAVFGRLLATEDVPLKEYYFYINPMFQTGAPKYAWLNQVIAVGRGKVVPGGVEYRVWTVENAG
;
A
#
# COMPACT_ATOMS: atom_id res chain seq x y z
N MET A 1 16.20 -6.74 2.01
CA MET A 1 15.51 -5.49 1.62
C MET A 1 15.00 -5.65 0.20
N SER A 2 13.69 -5.57 -0.04
CA SER A 2 13.14 -5.62 -1.40
C SER A 2 12.13 -4.48 -1.56
N GLY A 3 12.57 -3.39 -2.19
CA GLY A 3 11.67 -2.38 -2.73
C GLY A 3 11.18 -2.89 -4.08
N ARG A 4 9.93 -3.34 -4.16
CA ARG A 4 9.32 -3.77 -5.41
C ARG A 4 8.33 -2.70 -5.83
N GLU A 5 8.59 -2.03 -6.95
CA GLU A 5 7.61 -1.15 -7.57
C GLU A 5 6.55 -2.02 -8.26
N LYS A 6 5.28 -1.84 -7.91
CA LYS A 6 4.16 -2.43 -8.65
C LYS A 6 3.38 -1.32 -9.34
N SER A 7 3.20 -1.47 -10.65
CA SER A 7 2.23 -0.68 -11.41
C SER A 7 1.07 -1.58 -11.84
N ARG A 8 -0.17 -1.11 -11.65
CA ARG A 8 -1.38 -1.76 -12.17
C ARG A 8 -2.21 -0.71 -12.89
N ALA A 9 -2.67 -1.07 -14.09
CA ALA A 9 -3.69 -0.32 -14.81
C ALA A 9 -5.09 -0.81 -14.36
N GLY A 10 -5.98 0.11 -14.01
CA GLY A 10 -7.40 -0.14 -13.79
C GLY A 10 -8.18 -0.05 -15.10
N ALA A 11 -9.37 -0.64 -15.14
CA ALA A 11 -10.23 -0.74 -16.32
C ALA A 11 -10.68 0.62 -16.91
N ASP A 12 -10.47 1.72 -16.20
CA ASP A 12 -10.84 3.09 -16.56
C ASP A 12 -9.62 3.99 -16.90
N GLY A 13 -8.49 3.38 -17.28
CA GLY A 13 -7.25 4.10 -17.57
C GLY A 13 -6.54 4.65 -16.32
N ARG A 14 -6.99 4.29 -15.12
CA ARG A 14 -6.25 4.56 -13.87
C ARG A 14 -4.93 3.82 -13.87
N ARG A 15 -3.85 4.50 -13.51
CA ARG A 15 -2.58 3.86 -13.19
C ARG A 15 -2.26 4.13 -11.74
N LEU A 16 -2.15 3.06 -10.96
CA LEU A 16 -1.60 3.10 -9.62
C LEU A 16 -0.16 2.64 -9.71
N ARG A 17 0.79 3.51 -9.36
CA ARG A 17 2.17 3.11 -9.06
C ARG A 17 2.33 3.13 -7.55
N SER A 18 2.98 2.13 -6.98
CA SER A 18 3.28 2.12 -5.56
C SER A 18 4.67 1.57 -5.32
N SER A 19 5.47 2.32 -4.58
CA SER A 19 6.62 1.77 -3.88
C SER A 19 6.12 1.09 -2.60
N ARG A 20 6.61 -0.12 -2.33
CA ARG A 20 6.32 -0.89 -1.12
C ARG A 20 7.59 -1.06 -0.31
N ARG A 21 7.51 -0.82 1.00
CA ARG A 21 8.58 -1.16 1.94
C ARG A 21 8.04 -2.09 3.02
N GLN A 22 8.61 -3.28 3.09
CA GLN A 22 8.30 -4.29 4.09
C GLN A 22 9.58 -4.73 4.80
N ILE A 23 9.55 -4.74 6.13
CA ILE A 23 10.62 -5.18 7.02
C ILE A 23 9.94 -5.97 8.15
N ALA A 24 10.41 -7.19 8.38
CA ALA A 24 9.95 -8.05 9.46
C ALA A 24 11.12 -8.96 9.89
N GLU A 25 11.19 -9.29 11.18
CA GLU A 25 12.09 -10.34 11.67
C GLU A 25 11.74 -11.69 11.00
N PRO A 26 12.71 -12.59 10.78
CA PRO A 26 12.46 -13.86 10.11
C PRO A 26 11.32 -14.68 10.71
N ALA A 27 11.23 -14.74 12.04
CA ALA A 27 10.16 -15.45 12.75
C ALA A 27 8.78 -14.84 12.47
N VAL A 28 8.69 -13.50 12.44
CA VAL A 28 7.46 -12.78 12.09
C VAL A 28 7.11 -13.02 10.62
N PHE A 29 8.11 -13.04 9.74
CA PHE A 29 7.90 -13.32 8.32
C PHE A 29 7.35 -14.74 8.08
N GLY A 30 7.85 -15.74 8.81
CA GLY A 30 7.32 -17.11 8.75
C GLY A 30 5.83 -17.18 9.08
N ARG A 31 5.40 -16.51 10.15
CA ARG A 31 3.99 -16.41 10.55
C ARG A 31 3.13 -15.68 9.50
N LEU A 32 3.67 -14.61 8.91
CA LEU A 32 2.99 -13.91 7.81
C LEU A 32 2.80 -14.80 6.57
N LEU A 33 3.79 -15.62 6.23
CA LEU A 33 3.68 -16.60 5.12
C LEU A 33 2.70 -17.72 5.43
N ALA A 34 2.60 -18.12 6.70
CA ALA A 34 1.60 -19.07 7.18
C ALA A 34 0.18 -18.46 7.27
N THR A 35 0.00 -17.19 6.89
CA THR A 35 -1.27 -16.45 6.96
C THR A 35 -1.88 -16.38 8.35
N GLU A 36 -1.05 -16.44 9.39
CA GLU A 36 -1.47 -16.16 10.76
C GLU A 36 -1.91 -14.69 10.90
N ASP A 37 -2.81 -14.42 11.86
CA ASP A 37 -3.14 -13.05 12.24
C ASP A 37 -2.00 -12.46 13.06
N VAL A 38 -1.03 -11.87 12.37
CA VAL A 38 0.11 -11.18 12.97
C VAL A 38 -0.27 -9.72 13.24
N PRO A 39 -0.18 -9.24 14.49
CA PRO A 39 -0.40 -7.83 14.82
C PRO A 39 0.49 -6.88 14.02
N LEU A 40 -0.09 -5.78 13.54
CA LEU A 40 0.60 -4.77 12.72
C LEU A 40 1.83 -4.13 13.40
N LYS A 41 1.95 -4.21 14.73
CA LYS A 41 3.08 -3.66 15.49
C LYS A 41 4.35 -4.52 15.38
N GLU A 42 4.22 -5.77 14.95
CA GLU A 42 5.33 -6.73 14.88
C GLU A 42 6.12 -6.63 13.57
N TYR A 43 5.62 -5.87 12.59
CA TYR A 43 6.30 -5.68 11.32
C TYR A 43 6.05 -4.29 10.75
N TYR A 44 7.02 -3.81 9.97
CA TYR A 44 6.91 -2.59 9.21
C TYR A 44 6.42 -2.92 7.80
N PHE A 45 5.24 -2.45 7.44
CA PHE A 45 4.74 -2.60 6.07
C PHE A 45 3.93 -1.38 5.66
N TYR A 46 4.59 -0.51 4.89
CA TYR A 46 4.01 0.71 4.37
C TYR A 46 4.18 0.80 2.85
N ILE A 47 3.28 1.58 2.25
CA ILE A 47 3.27 1.92 0.83
C ILE A 47 3.16 3.43 0.64
N ASN A 48 3.71 3.91 -0.46
CA ASN A 48 3.47 5.27 -0.95
C ASN A 48 2.78 5.18 -2.32
N PRO A 49 1.43 5.13 -2.33
CA PRO A 49 0.67 5.05 -3.56
C PRO A 49 0.71 6.38 -4.32
N MET A 50 0.95 6.29 -5.62
CA MET A 50 0.88 7.38 -6.59
C MET A 50 -0.23 7.06 -7.60
N PHE A 51 -1.17 7.99 -7.73
CA PHE A 51 -2.31 7.83 -8.62
C PHE A 51 -2.12 8.66 -9.88
N GLN A 52 -2.63 8.13 -10.99
CA GLN A 52 -2.77 8.84 -12.25
C GLN A 52 -4.09 8.41 -12.90
N THR A 53 -4.99 9.34 -13.21
CA THR A 53 -6.29 9.03 -13.81
C THR A 53 -6.80 10.16 -14.69
N GLY A 54 -7.46 9.80 -15.79
CA GLY A 54 -8.21 10.74 -16.64
C GLY A 54 -9.69 10.87 -16.29
N ALA A 55 -10.20 10.08 -15.33
CA ALA A 55 -11.62 10.08 -14.98
C ALA A 55 -11.99 11.31 -14.13
N PRO A 56 -12.92 12.19 -14.56
CA PRO A 56 -13.23 13.44 -13.86
C PRO A 56 -13.62 13.26 -12.40
N LYS A 57 -14.42 12.23 -12.09
CA LYS A 57 -14.83 11.87 -10.71
C LYS A 57 -13.69 11.57 -9.74
N TYR A 58 -12.48 11.32 -10.24
CA TYR A 58 -11.31 10.98 -9.43
C TYR A 58 -10.12 11.91 -9.68
N ALA A 59 -10.34 13.05 -10.34
CA ALA A 59 -9.29 14.01 -10.68
C ALA A 59 -8.48 14.46 -9.44
N TRP A 60 -9.13 14.52 -8.27
CA TRP A 60 -8.49 14.86 -6.99
C TRP A 60 -7.32 13.92 -6.63
N LEU A 61 -7.37 12.64 -7.02
CA LEU A 61 -6.30 11.67 -6.73
C LEU A 61 -4.97 12.04 -7.40
N ASN A 62 -5.00 12.81 -8.49
CA ASN A 62 -3.79 13.25 -9.18
C ASN A 62 -3.00 14.31 -8.39
N GLN A 63 -3.59 14.90 -7.35
CA GLN A 63 -3.03 16.04 -6.62
C GLN A 63 -2.77 15.77 -5.13
N VAL A 64 -2.95 14.53 -4.65
CA VAL A 64 -2.73 14.18 -3.24
C VAL A 64 -1.42 13.44 -3.03
N ILE A 65 -0.80 13.72 -1.88
CA ILE A 65 0.22 12.84 -1.30
C ILE A 65 -0.51 11.84 -0.41
N ALA A 66 -0.20 10.55 -0.56
CA ALA A 66 -0.85 9.50 0.19
C ALA A 66 0.16 8.51 0.79
N VAL A 67 -0.20 7.95 1.93
CA VAL A 67 0.54 6.89 2.62
C VAL A 67 -0.43 5.75 2.93
N GLY A 68 0.06 4.52 2.92
CA GLY A 68 -0.76 3.36 3.27
C GLY A 68 -0.04 2.37 4.16
N ARG A 69 -0.79 1.67 5.01
CA ARG A 69 -0.31 0.57 5.86
C ARG A 69 -0.91 -0.74 5.37
N GLY A 70 -0.05 -1.75 5.21
CA GLY A 70 -0.44 -3.07 4.74
C GLY A 70 -0.68 -4.08 5.87
N LYS A 71 -1.79 -4.81 5.81
CA LYS A 71 -2.06 -6.01 6.61
C LYS A 71 -2.00 -7.24 5.71
N VAL A 72 -1.19 -8.24 6.07
CA VAL A 72 -1.25 -9.54 5.37
C VAL A 72 -2.51 -10.25 5.83
N VAL A 73 -3.30 -10.72 4.87
CA VAL A 73 -4.55 -11.44 5.10
C VAL A 73 -4.55 -12.71 4.23
N PRO A 74 -5.39 -13.71 4.53
CA PRO A 74 -5.54 -14.87 3.65
C PRO A 74 -5.79 -14.43 2.20
N GLY A 75 -4.96 -14.91 1.28
CA GLY A 75 -5.07 -14.61 -0.16
C GLY A 75 -4.53 -13.26 -0.62
N GLY A 76 -3.98 -12.40 0.25
CA GLY A 76 -3.42 -11.14 -0.20
C GLY A 76 -2.98 -10.14 0.88
N VAL A 77 -3.18 -8.85 0.56
CA VAL A 77 -2.85 -7.74 1.44
C VAL A 77 -4.00 -6.74 1.42
N GLU A 78 -4.50 -6.40 2.61
CA GLU A 78 -5.37 -5.24 2.80
C GLU A 78 -4.52 -3.99 3.03
N TYR A 79 -4.91 -2.89 2.39
CA TYR A 79 -4.29 -1.60 2.63
C TYR A 79 -5.31 -0.64 3.23
N ARG A 80 -4.92 0.00 4.32
CA ARG A 80 -5.55 1.25 4.75
C ARG A 80 -4.70 2.40 4.22
N VAL A 81 -5.31 3.34 3.51
CA VAL A 81 -4.63 4.44 2.82
C VAL A 81 -5.22 5.75 3.29
N TRP A 82 -4.36 6.73 3.53
CA TRP A 82 -4.70 8.08 3.96
C TRP A 82 -4.02 9.10 3.07
N THR A 83 -4.70 10.22 2.86
CA THR A 83 -4.11 11.43 2.29
C THR A 83 -3.38 12.21 3.38
N VAL A 84 -2.31 12.87 2.98
CA VAL A 84 -1.64 13.87 3.81
C VAL A 84 -2.34 15.20 3.54
N GLU A 85 -2.82 15.83 4.61
CA GLU A 85 -3.41 17.16 4.57
C GLU A 85 -2.51 18.12 5.34
N ASN A 86 -2.45 19.37 4.87
CA ASN A 86 -1.74 20.41 5.60
C ASN A 86 -2.66 20.93 6.71
N ALA A 87 -2.36 20.58 7.95
CA ALA A 87 -2.92 21.24 9.11
C ALA A 87 -2.13 22.54 9.32
N GLY A 88 -2.64 23.63 8.74
CA GLY A 88 -2.06 24.96 8.89
C GLY A 88 -1.98 25.42 10.34
#